data_AF-A0A842V1U3-F1
#
_entry.id   AF-A0A842V1U3-F1
#
_cell.length_a   1.000
_cell.length_b   1.000
_cell.length_c   1.000
_cell.angle_alpha   90.00
_cell.angle_beta   90.00
_cell.angle_gamma   90.00
#
_symmetry.space_group_name_H-M   'P 1'
#
loop_
_entity.id
_entity.type
_entity.pdbx_description
1 polymer ?
#
loop_
_entity_poly.entity_id
_entity_poly.type
_entity_poly.pdbx_seq_one_letter_code
_entity_poly.pdbx_strand_id
1 'polypeptide(L)'
;MRKKGSRGQVTLFVIIGLVILILAATIWYLFGIYRPEVERELIEVPTELRPLHNYITGCLRETAIDGAYLNGVQGGYAYPPNTSVVTEFSAVSLWYDDELGDLRPTQPEIESQLALYVDQMLEECTNFSSFEQQGWSVEAGEPNTTVTIAVNELVFEMEYPVDAAIEESEGRLERFRVIIPHRLSYILNTANEVNDLVVEDPGWVQFTPLLEYDLDIIVMPVSEDTIIYAFQDNRSAMRPGEPYLFMFGTTVPVNKYPVITMPERLVGVDNERFVYQIQATDPDGDELTFRSDHIMFDVEKDGSVDFVPRITGSFNVTVEVTDGSGYTDEANFEWLVLE
;
A
#
# COMPACT_ATOMS: atom_id res chain seq x y z
N MET A 1 -16.32 11.76 85.32
CA MET A 1 -15.53 10.98 84.33
C MET A 1 -16.34 10.77 83.06
N ARG A 2 -15.96 11.41 81.93
CA ARG A 2 -16.07 10.85 80.57
C ARG A 2 -15.31 11.76 79.58
N LYS A 3 -14.03 11.48 79.35
CA LYS A 3 -13.25 12.10 78.26
C LYS A 3 -13.69 11.44 76.95
N LYS A 4 -14.34 12.23 76.08
CA LYS A 4 -14.72 11.84 74.71
C LYS A 4 -13.43 11.72 73.90
N GLY A 5 -13.06 10.52 73.49
CA GLY A 5 -11.78 10.23 72.84
C GLY A 5 -11.66 10.89 71.46
N SER A 6 -10.55 11.58 71.22
CA SER A 6 -10.16 12.31 69.99
C SER A 6 -9.76 11.39 68.82
N ARG A 7 -10.32 10.18 68.74
CA ARG A 7 -9.96 9.20 67.70
C ARG A 7 -10.41 9.61 66.30
N GLY A 8 -11.33 10.57 66.16
CA GLY A 8 -11.80 11.06 64.85
C GLY A 8 -10.87 12.05 64.14
N GLN A 9 -9.99 12.76 64.87
CA GLN A 9 -9.05 13.71 64.25
C GLN A 9 -7.88 12.99 63.58
N VAL A 10 -7.37 11.92 64.19
CA VAL A 10 -6.24 11.17 63.62
C VAL A 10 -6.63 10.51 62.30
N THR A 11 -7.83 9.95 62.21
CA THR A 11 -8.35 9.37 60.97
C THR A 11 -8.51 10.41 59.86
N LEU A 12 -8.90 11.64 60.21
CA LEU A 12 -9.01 12.74 59.24
C LEU A 12 -7.65 13.11 58.64
N PHE A 13 -6.60 13.22 59.47
CA PHE A 13 -5.25 13.54 58.98
C PHE A 13 -4.66 12.40 58.11
N VAL A 14 -4.94 11.14 58.44
CA VAL A 14 -4.51 9.99 57.63
C VAL A 14 -5.21 9.98 56.26
N ILE A 15 -6.52 10.26 56.22
CA ILE A 15 -7.27 10.33 54.96
C ILE A 15 -6.79 11.50 54.10
N ILE A 16 -6.57 12.67 54.70
CA ILE A 16 -6.05 13.84 53.96
C ILE A 16 -4.65 13.54 53.40
N GLY A 17 -3.77 12.91 54.18
CA GLY A 17 -2.44 12.51 53.70
C GLY A 17 -2.50 11.53 52.53
N LEU A 18 -3.40 10.55 52.58
CA LEU A 18 -3.61 9.59 51.49
C LEU A 18 -4.14 10.26 50.23
N VAL A 19 -5.10 11.19 50.36
CA VAL A 19 -5.67 11.94 49.23
C VAL A 19 -4.60 12.82 48.58
N ILE A 20 -3.76 13.48 49.37
CA ILE A 20 -2.64 14.28 48.84
C ILE A 20 -1.63 13.39 48.10
N LEU A 21 -1.32 12.21 48.63
CA LEU A 21 -0.43 11.25 47.96
C LEU A 21 -1.00 10.76 46.63
N ILE A 22 -2.29 10.43 46.58
CA ILE A 22 -2.96 9.99 45.35
C ILE A 22 -3.01 11.12 44.33
N LEU A 23 -3.32 12.34 44.75
CA LEU A 23 -3.31 13.53 43.88
C LEU A 23 -1.90 13.81 43.35
N ALA A 24 -0.87 13.72 44.18
CA ALA A 24 0.51 13.89 43.74
C ALA A 24 0.94 12.80 42.76
N ALA A 25 0.55 11.54 42.99
CA ALA A 25 0.85 10.43 42.09
C ALA A 25 0.09 10.52 40.76
N THR A 26 -1.18 10.96 40.76
CA THR A 26 -1.95 11.19 39.53
C THR A 26 -1.45 12.39 38.77
N ILE A 27 -1.09 13.48 39.45
CA ILE A 27 -0.40 14.64 38.85
C ILE A 27 0.92 14.16 38.23
N TRP A 28 1.75 13.42 38.95
CA TRP A 28 3.01 12.90 38.42
C TRP A 28 2.81 11.93 37.24
N TYR A 29 1.76 11.11 37.26
CA TYR A 29 1.41 10.24 36.15
C TYR A 29 0.94 11.04 34.91
N LEU A 30 0.07 12.04 35.11
CA LEU A 30 -0.41 12.92 34.04
C LEU A 30 0.71 13.81 33.46
N PHE A 31 1.60 14.33 34.32
CA PHE A 31 2.77 15.09 33.89
C PHE A 31 3.91 14.20 33.36
N GLY A 32 4.02 12.95 33.81
CA GLY A 32 4.98 11.98 33.28
C GLY A 32 4.61 11.46 31.90
N ILE A 33 3.32 11.54 31.53
CA ILE A 33 2.83 11.32 30.15
C ILE A 33 3.07 12.56 29.28
N TYR A 34 3.15 13.77 29.86
CA TYR A 34 3.70 14.95 29.20
C TYR A 34 5.22 14.81 29.11
N ARG A 35 5.70 14.03 28.12
CA ARG A 35 7.11 14.04 27.75
C ARG A 35 7.51 15.50 27.51
N PRO A 36 8.54 16.03 28.19
CA PRO A 36 9.05 17.35 27.87
C PRO A 36 9.42 17.33 26.40
N GLU A 37 9.02 18.39 25.71
CA GLU A 37 9.40 18.71 24.34
C GLU A 37 10.86 18.33 24.13
N VAL A 38 11.11 17.44 23.17
CA VAL A 38 12.43 16.90 22.83
C VAL A 38 13.42 18.06 22.86
N GLU A 39 14.34 18.01 23.82
CA GLU A 39 15.36 19.02 24.03
C GLU A 39 16.08 19.20 22.68
N ARG A 40 15.80 20.31 21.99
CA ARG A 40 16.47 20.62 20.73
C ARG A 40 17.93 20.82 21.07
N GLU A 41 18.73 19.78 20.87
CA GLU A 41 20.18 19.90 20.92
C GLU A 41 20.56 20.97 19.90
N LEU A 42 20.88 22.17 20.38
CA LEU A 42 21.30 23.28 19.54
C LEU A 42 22.70 22.92 19.01
N ILE A 43 22.75 22.51 17.75
CA ILE A 43 24.03 22.30 17.06
C ILE A 43 24.72 23.67 17.00
N GLU A 44 25.75 23.86 17.83
CA GLU A 44 26.55 25.09 17.84
C GLU A 44 27.44 25.13 16.60
N VAL A 45 26.97 25.84 15.56
CA VAL A 45 27.74 26.08 14.33
C VAL A 45 28.45 27.43 14.43
N PRO A 46 29.78 27.50 14.17
CA PRO A 46 30.51 28.76 14.08
C PRO A 46 29.84 29.74 13.11
N THR A 47 29.89 31.03 13.42
CA THR A 47 29.13 32.06 12.67
C THR A 47 29.55 32.12 11.20
N GLU A 48 30.83 31.86 10.95
CA GLU A 48 31.51 31.87 9.66
C GLU A 48 31.10 30.67 8.81
N LEU A 49 30.83 29.51 9.42
CA LEU A 49 30.39 28.28 8.74
C LEU A 49 28.88 28.21 8.50
N ARG A 50 28.11 29.11 9.11
CA ARG A 50 26.64 29.13 9.00
C ARG A 50 26.10 29.23 7.56
N PRO A 51 26.70 29.97 6.61
CA PRO A 51 26.24 29.97 5.23
C PRO A 51 26.29 28.59 4.57
N LEU A 52 27.38 27.84 4.78
CA LEU A 52 27.54 26.48 4.27
C LEU A 52 26.56 25.52 4.95
N HIS A 53 26.42 25.61 6.27
CA HIS A 53 25.44 24.80 7.01
C HIS A 53 24.01 25.02 6.49
N ASN A 54 23.61 26.28 6.27
CA ASN A 54 22.28 26.61 5.76
C ASN A 54 22.06 26.11 4.33
N TYR A 55 23.10 26.14 3.50
CA TYR A 55 23.05 25.59 2.15
C TYR A 55 22.80 24.08 2.16
N ILE A 56 23.58 23.32 2.94
CA ILE A 56 23.41 21.86 3.08
C ILE A 56 22.04 21.53 3.70
N THR A 57 21.62 22.26 4.73
CA THR A 57 20.28 22.09 5.34
C THR A 57 19.16 22.38 4.33
N GLY A 58 19.36 23.34 3.43
CA GLY A 58 18.46 23.63 2.32
C GLY A 58 18.35 22.45 1.37
N CYS A 59 19.48 21.88 0.96
CA CYS A 59 19.52 20.67 0.14
C CYS A 59 18.80 19.49 0.79
N LEU A 60 19.09 19.21 2.07
CA LEU A 60 18.39 18.15 2.82
C LEU A 60 16.88 18.38 2.83
N ARG A 61 16.43 19.63 2.97
CA ARG A 61 14.99 19.94 2.95
C ARG A 61 14.36 19.71 1.59
N GLU A 62 15.01 20.12 0.51
CA GLU A 62 14.51 19.93 -0.85
C GLU A 62 14.45 18.44 -1.20
N THR A 63 15.53 17.68 -0.97
CA THR A 63 15.54 16.23 -1.24
C THR A 63 14.57 15.46 -0.35
N ALA A 64 14.37 15.88 0.92
CA ALA A 64 13.37 15.27 1.80
C ALA A 64 11.93 15.49 1.32
N ILE A 65 11.60 16.69 0.81
CA ILE A 65 10.27 16.97 0.24
C ILE A 65 10.04 16.15 -1.03
N ASP A 66 11.02 16.14 -1.93
CA ASP A 66 10.94 15.41 -3.19
C ASP A 66 10.86 13.90 -2.97
N GLY A 67 11.66 13.38 -2.05
CA GLY A 67 11.65 11.98 -1.65
C GLY A 67 10.34 11.57 -1.01
N ALA A 68 9.78 12.39 -0.11
CA ALA A 68 8.49 12.08 0.51
C ALA A 68 7.32 12.10 -0.49
N TYR A 69 7.34 13.03 -1.44
CA TYR A 69 6.36 13.07 -2.52
C TYR A 69 6.49 11.83 -3.42
N LEU A 70 7.70 11.55 -3.91
CA LEU A 70 7.96 10.42 -4.80
C LEU A 70 7.62 9.09 -4.13
N ASN A 71 8.05 8.90 -2.88
CA ASN A 71 7.74 7.72 -2.08
C ASN A 71 6.22 7.51 -1.92
N GLY A 72 5.48 8.61 -1.72
CA GLY A 72 4.02 8.55 -1.63
C GLY A 72 3.37 8.07 -2.92
N VAL A 73 3.69 8.70 -4.05
CA VAL A 73 3.11 8.32 -5.36
C VAL A 73 3.59 6.94 -5.86
N GLN A 74 4.65 6.38 -5.28
CA GLN A 74 5.21 5.08 -5.63
C GLN A 74 4.82 3.95 -4.67
N GLY A 75 4.00 4.21 -3.65
CA GLY A 75 3.51 3.20 -2.72
C GLY A 75 4.48 2.79 -1.64
N GLY A 76 5.22 3.76 -1.11
CA GLY A 76 6.14 3.56 0.02
C GLY A 76 7.58 3.29 -0.38
N TYR A 77 7.91 3.35 -1.67
CA TYR A 77 9.25 3.06 -2.19
C TYR A 77 9.86 4.27 -2.89
N ALA A 78 11.16 4.49 -2.68
CA ALA A 78 11.94 5.39 -3.52
C ALA A 78 12.30 4.73 -4.85
N TYR A 79 12.55 3.42 -4.80
CA TYR A 79 12.81 2.57 -5.95
C TYR A 79 11.82 1.40 -5.93
N PRO A 80 10.75 1.46 -6.73
CA PRO A 80 9.69 0.46 -6.70
C PRO A 80 10.21 -0.95 -7.05
N PRO A 81 9.70 -2.01 -6.39
CA PRO A 81 10.07 -3.38 -6.70
C PRO A 81 9.53 -3.82 -8.07
N ASN A 82 9.93 -5.00 -8.55
CA ASN A 82 9.40 -5.55 -9.81
C ASN A 82 7.88 -5.80 -9.77
N THR A 83 7.32 -5.96 -8.57
CA THR A 83 5.87 -6.03 -8.31
C THR A 83 5.27 -4.62 -8.26
N SER A 84 5.41 -3.89 -9.36
CA SER A 84 4.91 -2.52 -9.51
C SER A 84 4.25 -2.34 -10.87
N VAL A 85 3.30 -1.42 -10.93
CA VAL A 85 2.53 -1.10 -12.13
C VAL A 85 2.94 0.28 -12.62
N VAL A 86 3.39 0.35 -13.88
CA VAL A 86 3.80 1.61 -14.50
C VAL A 86 2.56 2.41 -14.89
N THR A 87 2.42 3.60 -14.31
CA THR A 87 1.38 4.57 -14.65
C THR A 87 1.95 5.72 -15.48
N GLU A 88 1.10 6.65 -15.90
CA GLU A 88 1.56 7.90 -16.54
C GLU A 88 2.41 8.78 -15.60
N PHE A 89 2.31 8.57 -14.28
CA PHE A 89 2.99 9.41 -13.28
C PHE A 89 4.28 8.77 -12.76
N SER A 90 4.19 7.51 -12.30
CA SER A 90 5.33 6.72 -11.81
C SER A 90 4.99 5.23 -11.78
N ALA A 91 5.97 4.39 -11.42
CA ALA A 91 5.72 3.00 -11.05
C ALA A 91 5.15 2.94 -9.63
N VAL A 92 3.94 2.41 -9.50
CA VAL A 92 3.22 2.28 -8.23
C VAL A 92 3.39 0.85 -7.73
N SER A 93 3.94 0.66 -6.53
CA SER A 93 4.10 -0.67 -5.95
C SER A 93 2.76 -1.33 -5.68
N LEU A 94 2.69 -2.63 -5.96
CA LEU A 94 1.60 -3.46 -5.49
C LEU A 94 1.72 -3.67 -3.98
N TRP A 95 0.63 -3.49 -3.25
CA TRP A 95 0.48 -3.82 -1.84
C TRP A 95 -0.28 -5.14 -1.64
N TYR A 96 -1.05 -5.56 -2.64
CA TYR A 96 -1.67 -6.86 -2.70
C TYR A 96 -1.57 -7.40 -4.11
N ASP A 97 -1.32 -8.71 -4.21
CA ASP A 97 -1.36 -9.44 -5.46
C ASP A 97 -2.16 -10.74 -5.26
N ASP A 98 -3.04 -11.08 -6.21
CA ASP A 98 -3.90 -12.27 -6.12
C ASP A 98 -3.08 -13.59 -6.07
N GLU A 99 -1.92 -13.64 -6.73
CA GLU A 99 -1.06 -14.82 -6.73
C GLU A 99 -0.04 -14.82 -5.58
N LEU A 100 0.55 -13.66 -5.27
CA LEU A 100 1.63 -13.53 -4.28
C LEU A 100 1.14 -13.18 -2.87
N GLY A 101 -0.09 -12.71 -2.73
CA GLY A 101 -0.71 -12.29 -1.48
C GLY A 101 -0.35 -10.86 -1.06
N ASP A 102 -0.22 -10.66 0.26
CA ASP A 102 0.07 -9.35 0.84
C ASP A 102 1.54 -8.96 0.66
N LEU A 103 1.76 -7.85 -0.04
CA LEU A 103 3.08 -7.30 -0.43
C LEU A 103 3.37 -5.95 0.24
N ARG A 104 2.55 -5.53 1.20
CA ARG A 104 2.68 -4.22 1.85
C ARG A 104 4.07 -4.00 2.49
N PRO A 105 4.72 -2.85 2.26
CA PRO A 105 5.91 -2.48 3.01
C PRO A 105 5.56 -2.15 4.46
N THR A 106 6.46 -2.53 5.36
CA THR A 106 6.41 -2.09 6.76
C THR A 106 6.84 -0.62 6.89
N GLN A 107 6.38 0.07 7.94
CA GLN A 107 6.82 1.46 8.19
C GLN A 107 8.36 1.61 8.22
N PRO A 108 9.15 0.73 8.87
CA PRO A 108 10.61 0.81 8.82
C PRO A 108 11.20 0.68 7.42
N GLU A 109 10.57 -0.10 6.53
CA GLU A 109 10.99 -0.18 5.14
C GLU A 109 10.72 1.13 4.40
N ILE A 110 9.56 1.76 4.62
CA ILE A 110 9.24 3.07 4.05
C ILE A 110 10.23 4.15 4.54
N GLU A 111 10.54 4.15 5.84
CA GLU A 111 11.56 5.05 6.44
C GLU A 111 12.93 4.84 5.79
N SER A 112 13.34 3.59 5.59
CA SER A 112 14.58 3.23 4.90
C SER A 112 14.58 3.67 3.43
N GLN A 113 13.46 3.54 2.72
CA GLN A 113 13.33 4.01 1.34
C GLN A 113 13.44 5.53 1.24
N LEU A 114 12.85 6.27 2.18
CA LEU A 114 13.00 7.73 2.25
C LEU A 114 14.46 8.14 2.53
N ALA A 115 15.12 7.48 3.48
CA ALA A 115 16.55 7.71 3.76
C ALA A 115 17.42 7.45 2.51
N LEU A 116 17.20 6.32 1.85
CA LEU A 116 17.91 5.92 0.63
C LEU A 116 17.78 6.97 -0.47
N TYR A 117 16.57 7.51 -0.69
CA TYR A 117 16.37 8.57 -1.68
C TYR A 117 17.17 9.83 -1.33
N VAL A 118 17.08 10.27 -0.07
CA VAL A 118 17.77 11.48 0.40
C VAL A 118 19.28 11.31 0.22
N ASP A 119 19.88 10.21 0.66
CA ASP A 119 21.33 10.00 0.59
C ASP A 119 21.84 9.98 -0.86
N GLN A 120 21.08 9.40 -1.79
CA GLN A 120 21.48 9.36 -3.20
C GLN A 120 21.30 10.69 -3.93
N MET A 121 20.25 11.44 -3.62
CA MET A 121 19.95 12.72 -4.29
C MET A 121 20.68 13.90 -3.65
N LEU A 122 21.18 13.75 -2.41
CA LEU A 122 21.89 14.83 -1.73
C LEU A 122 23.16 15.22 -2.48
N GLU A 123 23.92 14.24 -2.98
CA GLU A 123 25.15 14.49 -3.76
C GLU A 123 24.87 15.36 -5.01
N GLU A 124 23.74 15.11 -5.68
CA GLU A 124 23.32 15.91 -6.83
C GLU A 124 22.92 17.34 -6.43
N CYS A 125 22.37 17.52 -5.22
CA CYS A 125 22.01 18.84 -4.70
C CYS A 125 23.23 19.65 -4.21
N THR A 126 24.19 18.99 -3.54
CA THR A 126 25.32 19.66 -2.89
C THR A 126 26.46 19.92 -3.86
N ASN A 127 26.42 21.07 -4.53
CA ASN A 127 27.50 21.57 -5.40
C ASN A 127 28.25 22.71 -4.72
N PHE A 128 29.45 22.40 -4.19
CA PHE A 128 30.28 23.36 -3.47
C PHE A 128 31.12 24.29 -4.35
N SER A 129 31.09 24.15 -5.68
CA SER A 129 31.91 24.97 -6.60
C SER A 129 31.69 26.48 -6.45
N SER A 130 30.49 26.91 -6.05
CA SER A 130 30.18 28.32 -5.77
C SER A 130 30.85 28.82 -4.49
N PHE A 131 31.00 27.97 -3.48
CA PHE A 131 31.73 28.26 -2.25
C PHE A 131 33.24 28.26 -2.51
N GLU A 132 33.76 27.30 -3.27
CA GLU A 132 35.18 27.24 -3.64
C GLU A 132 35.64 28.52 -4.38
N GLN A 133 34.82 29.06 -5.28
CA GLN A 133 35.08 30.34 -5.97
C GLN A 133 35.12 31.54 -5.02
N GLN A 134 34.48 31.45 -3.86
CA GLN A 134 34.49 32.47 -2.80
C GLN A 134 35.65 32.28 -1.83
N GLY A 135 36.54 31.31 -2.08
CA GLY A 135 37.73 31.04 -1.25
C GLY A 135 37.53 29.99 -0.17
N TRP A 136 36.41 29.24 -0.20
CA TRP A 136 36.22 28.11 0.70
C TRP A 136 37.05 26.90 0.26
N SER A 137 37.57 26.14 1.24
CA SER A 137 37.98 24.75 1.05
C SER A 137 36.90 23.88 1.67
N VAL A 138 36.26 23.01 0.88
CA VAL A 138 35.19 22.11 1.36
C VAL A 138 35.54 20.68 0.96
N GLU A 139 35.58 19.79 1.93
CA GLU A 139 35.74 18.34 1.71
C GLU A 139 34.58 17.64 2.41
N ALA A 140 33.76 16.94 1.63
CA ALA A 140 32.58 16.25 2.12
C ALA A 140 32.76 14.73 2.03
N GLY A 141 32.34 14.01 3.07
CA GLY A 141 32.23 12.55 3.07
C GLY A 141 30.92 12.06 2.46
N GLU A 142 30.45 10.89 2.87
CA GLU A 142 29.16 10.33 2.42
C GLU A 142 28.05 10.71 3.43
N PRO A 143 26.85 11.09 2.95
CA PRO A 143 25.70 11.29 3.83
C PRO A 143 25.11 9.96 4.28
N ASN A 144 24.57 9.96 5.51
CA ASN A 144 23.80 8.86 6.05
C ASN A 144 22.57 9.41 6.77
N THR A 145 21.39 9.16 6.21
CA THR A 145 20.13 9.71 6.70
C THR A 145 19.34 8.66 7.48
N THR A 146 18.76 9.08 8.59
CA THR A 146 17.71 8.35 9.30
C THR A 146 16.41 9.14 9.20
N VAL A 147 15.33 8.45 8.85
CA VAL A 147 13.99 9.02 8.74
C VAL A 147 13.10 8.42 9.82
N THR A 148 12.30 9.26 10.47
CA THR A 148 11.25 8.82 11.40
C THR A 148 9.91 9.39 10.96
N ILE A 149 8.94 8.51 10.74
CA ILE A 149 7.56 8.87 10.49
C ILE A 149 6.84 8.99 11.84
N ALA A 150 6.77 10.22 12.36
CA ALA A 150 6.03 10.53 13.57
C ALA A 150 4.56 10.83 13.26
N VAL A 151 3.75 11.02 14.31
CA VAL A 151 2.29 11.17 14.19
C VAL A 151 1.87 12.34 13.29
N ASN A 152 2.58 13.49 13.37
CA ASN A 152 2.24 14.71 12.65
C ASN A 152 3.44 15.36 11.94
N GLU A 153 4.56 14.65 11.85
CA GLU A 153 5.77 15.16 11.21
C GLU A 153 6.65 14.03 10.68
N LEU A 154 7.42 14.35 9.66
CA LEU A 154 8.56 13.56 9.20
C LEU A 154 9.82 14.20 9.75
N VAL A 155 10.66 13.39 10.40
CA VAL A 155 11.93 13.84 10.95
C VAL A 155 13.05 13.19 10.15
N PHE A 156 13.88 14.01 9.53
CA PHE A 156 15.07 13.61 8.79
C PHE A 156 16.29 14.04 9.60
N GLU A 157 17.08 13.08 10.05
CA GLU A 157 18.34 13.29 10.76
C GLU A 157 19.47 12.73 9.91
N MET A 158 20.36 13.61 9.47
CA MET A 158 21.43 13.27 8.54
C MET A 158 22.79 13.48 9.20
N GLU A 159 23.60 12.42 9.19
CA GLU A 159 25.02 12.50 9.50
C GLU A 159 25.78 12.70 8.18
N TYR A 160 26.37 13.88 8.00
CA TYR A 160 27.10 14.24 6.79
C TYR A 160 28.37 15.01 7.17
N PRO A 161 29.53 14.35 7.22
CA PRO A 161 30.77 14.97 7.64
C PRO A 161 31.30 15.89 6.54
N VAL A 162 31.30 17.19 6.79
CA VAL A 162 31.83 18.22 5.88
C VAL A 162 32.87 19.05 6.61
N ASP A 163 34.13 18.85 6.23
CA ASP A 163 35.25 19.65 6.68
C ASP A 163 35.33 20.91 5.81
N ALA A 164 35.31 22.08 6.45
CA ALA A 164 35.27 23.37 5.75
C ALA A 164 36.22 24.39 6.36
N ALA A 165 36.89 25.16 5.49
CA ALA A 165 37.75 26.26 5.89
C ALA A 165 37.51 27.50 5.02
N ILE A 166 37.49 28.68 5.64
CA ILE A 166 37.42 30.00 4.99
C ILE A 166 38.23 31.02 5.77
N GLU A 167 39.10 31.76 5.08
CA GLU A 167 40.00 32.76 5.68
C GLU A 167 40.83 32.16 6.85
N GLU A 168 40.55 32.55 8.09
CA GLU A 168 41.19 32.04 9.32
C GLU A 168 40.29 31.08 10.12
N SER A 169 39.10 30.76 9.61
CA SER A 169 38.14 29.88 10.28
C SER A 169 38.11 28.50 9.64
N GLU A 170 38.24 27.46 10.45
CA GLU A 170 38.08 26.06 10.05
C GLU A 170 37.08 25.37 10.98
N GLY A 171 36.41 24.34 10.48
CA GLY A 171 35.58 23.48 11.31
C GLY A 171 34.89 22.39 10.52
N ARG A 172 34.24 21.50 11.27
CA ARG A 172 33.53 20.35 10.73
C ARG A 172 32.05 20.47 11.03
N LEU A 173 31.23 20.31 10.00
CA LEU A 173 29.79 20.13 10.11
C LEU A 173 29.52 18.63 10.06
N GLU A 174 28.73 18.10 11.01
CA GLU A 174 28.49 16.64 11.08
C GLU A 174 27.01 16.27 11.02
N ARG A 175 26.14 17.08 11.61
CA ARG A 175 24.74 16.73 11.81
C ARG A 175 23.84 17.79 11.23
N PHE A 176 22.82 17.34 10.51
CA PHE A 176 21.79 18.17 9.91
C PHE A 176 20.43 17.57 10.24
N ARG A 177 19.43 18.42 10.45
CA ARG A 177 18.09 17.99 10.80
C ARG A 177 17.03 18.82 10.11
N VAL A 178 16.08 18.13 9.50
CA VAL A 178 14.89 18.74 8.89
C VAL A 178 13.65 18.07 9.46
N ILE A 179 12.66 18.89 9.84
CA ILE A 179 11.35 18.42 10.30
C ILE A 179 10.32 18.99 9.32
N ILE A 180 9.50 18.11 8.76
CA ILE A 180 8.42 18.46 7.83
C ILE A 180 7.09 18.12 8.49
N PRO A 181 6.26 19.11 8.87
CA PRO A 181 4.90 18.85 9.34
C PRO A 181 4.10 18.09 8.29
N HIS A 182 3.65 16.88 8.61
CA HIS A 182 3.04 15.97 7.64
C HIS A 182 2.33 14.82 8.35
N ARG A 183 1.21 14.33 7.80
CA ARG A 183 0.40 13.26 8.42
C ARG A 183 0.66 11.87 7.83
N LEU A 184 1.89 11.56 7.42
CA LEU A 184 2.17 10.31 6.71
C LEU A 184 1.80 9.09 7.57
N SER A 185 2.04 9.15 8.89
CA SER A 185 1.64 8.08 9.81
C SER A 185 0.13 7.77 9.73
N TYR A 186 -0.73 8.82 9.71
CA TYR A 186 -2.17 8.63 9.56
C TYR A 186 -2.54 8.05 8.19
N ILE A 187 -1.94 8.57 7.11
CA ILE A 187 -2.19 8.12 5.74
C ILE A 187 -1.81 6.64 5.58
N LEU A 188 -0.65 6.22 6.09
CA LEU A 188 -0.21 4.82 6.05
C LEU A 188 -1.13 3.91 6.85
N ASN A 189 -1.61 4.33 8.02
CA ASN A 189 -2.57 3.55 8.79
C ASN A 189 -3.88 3.36 8.01
N THR A 190 -4.42 4.43 7.43
CA THR A 190 -5.62 4.33 6.59
C THR A 190 -5.39 3.48 5.34
N ALA A 191 -4.25 3.62 4.67
CA ALA A 191 -3.89 2.78 3.53
C ALA A 191 -3.80 1.29 3.91
N ASN A 192 -3.25 0.98 5.08
CA ASN A 192 -3.20 -0.38 5.61
C ASN A 192 -4.60 -0.94 5.87
N GLU A 193 -5.48 -0.16 6.51
CA GLU A 193 -6.87 -0.55 6.76
C GLU A 193 -7.64 -0.78 5.45
N VAL A 194 -7.41 0.04 4.43
CA VAL A 194 -7.99 -0.18 3.09
C VAL A 194 -7.45 -1.45 2.45
N ASN A 195 -6.14 -1.72 2.55
CA ASN A 195 -5.57 -2.95 2.02
C ASN A 195 -6.05 -4.19 2.79
N ASP A 196 -6.35 -4.08 4.09
CA ASP A 196 -6.96 -5.19 4.85
C ASP A 196 -8.34 -5.55 4.27
N LEU A 197 -9.13 -4.56 3.83
CA LEU A 197 -10.41 -4.81 3.14
C LEU A 197 -10.21 -5.52 1.79
N VAL A 198 -9.15 -5.17 1.06
CA VAL A 198 -8.79 -5.84 -0.19
C VAL A 198 -8.36 -7.28 0.06
N VAL A 199 -7.53 -7.51 1.08
CA VAL A 199 -7.07 -8.86 1.44
C VAL A 199 -8.24 -9.75 1.90
N GLU A 200 -9.23 -9.17 2.59
CA GLU A 200 -10.44 -9.88 3.02
C GLU A 200 -11.35 -10.28 1.85
N ASP A 201 -11.52 -9.39 0.86
CA ASP A 201 -12.36 -9.64 -0.31
C ASP A 201 -11.72 -9.05 -1.61
N PRO A 202 -10.74 -9.76 -2.21
CA PRO A 202 -9.96 -9.25 -3.35
C PRO A 202 -10.79 -8.94 -4.60
N GLY A 203 -11.95 -9.59 -4.76
CA GLY A 203 -12.82 -9.42 -5.92
C GLY A 203 -13.69 -8.17 -5.89
N TRP A 204 -13.74 -7.44 -4.77
CA TRP A 204 -14.70 -6.36 -4.58
C TRP A 204 -14.11 -5.10 -3.92
N VAL A 205 -14.38 -3.95 -4.54
CA VAL A 205 -14.07 -2.66 -3.94
C VAL A 205 -15.19 -2.25 -2.97
N GLN A 206 -14.87 -2.24 -1.68
CA GLN A 206 -15.80 -1.79 -0.64
C GLN A 206 -15.82 -0.26 -0.55
N PHE A 207 -16.72 0.43 -1.24
CA PHE A 207 -16.75 1.89 -1.27
C PHE A 207 -17.20 2.55 0.05
N THR A 208 -18.11 1.93 0.80
CA THR A 208 -18.68 2.56 2.02
C THR A 208 -17.61 2.88 3.06
N PRO A 209 -16.70 1.95 3.44
CA PRO A 209 -15.61 2.26 4.37
C PRO A 209 -14.68 3.38 3.89
N LEU A 210 -14.43 3.49 2.57
CA LEU A 210 -13.51 4.51 2.03
C LEU A 210 -13.99 5.95 2.27
N LEU A 211 -15.31 6.15 2.41
CA LEU A 211 -15.92 7.46 2.62
C LEU A 211 -15.90 7.91 4.09
N GLU A 212 -15.45 7.06 5.02
CA GLU A 212 -15.44 7.38 6.46
C GLU A 212 -14.19 8.15 6.90
N TYR A 213 -13.14 8.13 6.06
CA TYR A 213 -11.87 8.77 6.37
C TYR A 213 -11.85 10.25 5.99
N ASP A 214 -10.99 11.01 6.67
CA ASP A 214 -10.72 12.42 6.36
C ASP A 214 -9.56 12.53 5.34
N LEU A 215 -9.67 11.73 4.28
CA LEU A 215 -8.82 11.65 3.08
C LEU A 215 -9.73 11.51 1.87
N ASP A 216 -9.34 12.08 0.72
CA ASP A 216 -10.03 11.80 -0.54
C ASP A 216 -9.40 10.54 -1.15
N ILE A 217 -10.14 9.43 -1.14
CA ILE A 217 -9.68 8.12 -1.60
C ILE A 217 -10.26 7.86 -2.99
N ILE A 218 -9.38 7.84 -3.99
CA ILE A 218 -9.71 7.66 -5.39
C ILE A 218 -9.32 6.23 -5.79
N VAL A 219 -10.28 5.51 -6.37
CA VAL A 219 -10.07 4.16 -6.88
C VAL A 219 -9.99 4.21 -8.41
N MET A 220 -8.88 3.75 -8.97
CA MET A 220 -8.57 3.84 -10.40
C MET A 220 -8.28 2.45 -10.97
N PRO A 221 -9.23 1.82 -11.70
CA PRO A 221 -8.92 0.62 -12.45
C PRO A 221 -7.99 0.98 -13.62
N VAL A 222 -6.80 0.36 -13.66
CA VAL A 222 -5.79 0.62 -14.70
C VAL A 222 -5.72 -0.48 -15.76
N SER A 223 -6.19 -1.69 -15.43
CA SER A 223 -6.41 -2.82 -16.33
C SER A 223 -7.61 -3.66 -15.83
N GLU A 224 -7.88 -4.80 -16.47
CA GLU A 224 -8.95 -5.72 -16.04
C GLU A 224 -8.68 -6.36 -14.68
N ASP A 225 -7.40 -6.52 -14.32
CA ASP A 225 -6.94 -7.21 -13.11
C ASP A 225 -6.27 -6.28 -12.10
N THR A 226 -6.09 -4.98 -12.39
CA THR A 226 -5.29 -4.08 -11.55
C THR A 226 -6.05 -2.81 -11.19
N ILE A 227 -6.02 -2.48 -9.90
CA ILE A 227 -6.64 -1.29 -9.33
C ILE A 227 -5.57 -0.49 -8.58
N ILE A 228 -5.59 0.83 -8.71
CA ILE A 228 -4.78 1.75 -7.90
C ILE A 228 -5.67 2.52 -6.95
N TYR A 229 -5.30 2.51 -5.67
CA TYR A 229 -5.88 3.34 -4.62
C TYR A 229 -4.99 4.56 -4.43
N ALA A 230 -5.54 5.76 -4.57
CA ALA A 230 -4.86 7.01 -4.31
C ALA A 230 -5.51 7.76 -3.14
N PHE A 231 -4.70 8.12 -2.16
CA PHE A 231 -5.07 8.82 -0.94
C PHE A 231 -4.55 10.25 -1.03
N GLN A 232 -5.47 11.20 -1.17
CA GLN A 232 -5.13 12.61 -1.26
C GLN A 232 -5.39 13.32 0.08
N ASP A 233 -4.37 14.01 0.60
CA ASP A 233 -4.47 14.83 1.82
C ASP A 233 -4.06 16.28 1.56
N ASN A 234 -5.02 17.19 1.67
CA ASN A 234 -4.78 18.64 1.55
C ASN A 234 -4.05 19.23 2.76
N ARG A 235 -4.06 18.57 3.92
CA ARG A 235 -3.39 19.07 5.15
C ARG A 235 -1.92 18.70 5.24
N SER A 236 -1.48 17.81 4.37
CA SER A 236 -0.10 17.33 4.28
C SER A 236 0.64 17.92 3.06
N ALA A 237 0.08 18.96 2.44
CA ALA A 237 0.70 19.65 1.31
C ALA A 237 2.11 20.15 1.67
N MET A 238 3.14 19.62 0.99
CA MET A 238 4.53 20.06 1.13
C MET A 238 4.88 21.21 0.18
N ARG A 239 4.09 21.38 -0.89
CA ARG A 239 4.26 22.43 -1.89
C ARG A 239 2.98 23.26 -2.01
N PRO A 240 3.06 24.58 -2.23
CA PRO A 240 1.89 25.44 -2.28
C PRO A 240 0.90 25.02 -3.38
N GLY A 241 -0.33 24.69 -2.99
CA GLY A 241 -1.39 24.32 -3.93
C GLY A 241 -1.34 22.87 -4.44
N GLU A 242 -0.38 22.07 -3.97
CA GLU A 242 -0.23 20.66 -4.34
C GLU A 242 -0.58 19.79 -3.13
N PRO A 243 -1.69 19.04 -3.17
CA PRO A 243 -2.02 18.10 -2.10
C PRO A 243 -1.01 16.95 -2.08
N TYR A 244 -0.83 16.34 -0.91
CA TYR A 244 -0.03 15.13 -0.83
C TYR A 244 -0.81 13.94 -1.38
N LEU A 245 -0.16 13.12 -2.21
CA LEU A 245 -0.71 11.86 -2.70
C LEU A 245 0.12 10.69 -2.16
N PHE A 246 -0.59 9.70 -1.65
CA PHE A 246 -0.07 8.36 -1.42
C PHE A 246 -0.82 7.38 -2.32
N MET A 247 -0.15 6.46 -2.99
CA MET A 247 -0.80 5.51 -3.90
C MET A 247 -0.30 4.10 -3.69
N PHE A 248 -1.17 3.09 -3.75
CA PHE A 248 -0.74 1.70 -3.89
C PHE A 248 -1.60 0.97 -4.92
N GLY A 249 -1.02 -0.05 -5.54
CA GLY A 249 -1.73 -0.93 -6.47
C GLY A 249 -2.17 -2.24 -5.80
N THR A 250 -3.22 -2.83 -6.34
CA THR A 250 -3.68 -4.18 -5.99
C THR A 250 -4.04 -4.93 -7.26
N THR A 251 -3.82 -6.24 -7.30
CA THR A 251 -4.43 -7.08 -8.33
C THR A 251 -5.68 -7.78 -7.79
N VAL A 252 -6.61 -8.08 -8.69
CA VAL A 252 -7.88 -8.76 -8.38
C VAL A 252 -7.99 -10.03 -9.22
N PRO A 253 -8.60 -11.10 -8.69
CA PRO A 253 -8.83 -12.32 -9.47
C PRO A 253 -9.72 -12.03 -10.67
N VAL A 254 -9.29 -12.43 -11.86
CA VAL A 254 -10.08 -12.35 -13.10
C VAL A 254 -10.52 -13.74 -13.51
N ASN A 255 -11.84 -13.93 -13.56
CA ASN A 255 -12.44 -15.18 -14.02
C ASN A 255 -12.06 -15.49 -15.47
N LYS A 256 -11.64 -16.72 -15.74
CA LYS A 256 -11.26 -17.24 -17.06
C LYS A 256 -12.43 -18.00 -17.65
N TYR A 257 -12.48 -18.02 -18.99
CA TYR A 257 -13.54 -18.74 -19.70
C TYR A 257 -13.39 -20.26 -19.50
N PRO A 258 -14.52 -21.00 -19.40
CA PRO A 258 -14.49 -22.44 -19.48
C PRO A 258 -14.01 -22.88 -20.87
N VAL A 259 -13.52 -24.11 -20.98
CA VAL A 259 -13.04 -24.68 -22.25
C VAL A 259 -13.78 -25.98 -22.52
N ILE A 260 -14.56 -26.02 -23.61
CA ILE A 260 -15.24 -27.24 -24.06
C ILE A 260 -14.45 -27.96 -25.15
N THR A 261 -14.33 -29.28 -25.04
CA THR A 261 -13.70 -30.15 -26.04
C THR A 261 -14.68 -31.18 -26.55
N MET A 262 -15.03 -31.09 -27.84
CA MET A 262 -15.90 -32.03 -28.54
C MET A 262 -15.21 -32.59 -29.78
N PRO A 263 -15.47 -33.85 -30.18
CA PRO A 263 -15.04 -34.36 -31.47
C PRO A 263 -15.82 -33.66 -32.59
N GLU A 264 -15.23 -33.55 -33.79
CA GLU A 264 -15.91 -32.97 -34.97
C GLU A 264 -17.20 -33.69 -35.35
N ARG A 265 -17.30 -34.98 -34.98
CA ARG A 265 -18.47 -35.82 -35.24
C ARG A 265 -18.72 -36.79 -34.09
N LEU A 266 -19.98 -36.90 -33.68
CA LEU A 266 -20.51 -37.99 -32.86
C LEU A 266 -21.44 -38.86 -33.70
N VAL A 267 -21.43 -40.18 -33.45
CA VAL A 267 -22.22 -41.15 -34.22
C VAL A 267 -23.15 -41.95 -33.28
N GLY A 268 -24.43 -41.93 -33.59
CA GLY A 268 -25.47 -42.76 -32.97
C GLY A 268 -26.09 -43.73 -33.98
N VAL A 269 -26.87 -44.68 -33.47
CA VAL A 269 -27.62 -45.66 -34.29
C VAL A 269 -29.08 -45.61 -33.86
N ASP A 270 -29.99 -45.58 -34.82
CA ASP A 270 -31.43 -45.52 -34.57
C ASP A 270 -31.88 -46.66 -33.66
N ASN A 271 -32.71 -46.34 -32.67
CA ASN A 271 -33.21 -47.27 -31.64
C ASN A 271 -32.15 -47.91 -30.72
N GLU A 272 -30.88 -47.52 -30.79
CA GLU A 272 -29.84 -47.95 -29.84
C GLU A 272 -29.56 -46.88 -28.77
N ARG A 273 -29.30 -47.28 -27.52
CA ARG A 273 -28.98 -46.32 -26.45
C ARG A 273 -27.64 -45.65 -26.74
N PHE A 274 -27.65 -44.32 -26.84
CA PHE A 274 -26.48 -43.48 -26.97
C PHE A 274 -26.13 -42.88 -25.62
N VAL A 275 -24.86 -43.01 -25.22
CA VAL A 275 -24.33 -42.44 -23.98
C VAL A 275 -23.04 -41.69 -24.30
N TYR A 276 -22.96 -40.43 -23.86
CA TYR A 276 -21.77 -39.61 -24.02
C TYR A 276 -21.62 -38.65 -22.83
N GLN A 277 -20.38 -38.33 -22.47
CA GLN A 277 -20.06 -37.34 -21.45
C GLN A 277 -19.25 -36.23 -22.11
N ILE A 278 -19.81 -35.02 -22.14
CA ILE A 278 -19.12 -33.85 -22.66
C ILE A 278 -17.90 -33.56 -21.78
N GLN A 279 -16.77 -33.26 -22.42
CA GLN A 279 -15.54 -32.88 -21.75
C GLN A 279 -15.41 -31.36 -21.77
N ALA A 280 -15.42 -30.76 -20.60
CA ALA A 280 -15.07 -29.36 -20.43
C ALA A 280 -14.29 -29.16 -19.13
N THR A 281 -13.52 -28.09 -19.07
CA THR A 281 -12.74 -27.71 -17.88
C THR A 281 -12.85 -26.21 -17.67
N ASP A 282 -12.96 -25.80 -16.42
CA ASP A 282 -12.79 -24.41 -16.03
C ASP A 282 -11.39 -24.20 -15.44
N PRO A 283 -10.61 -23.20 -15.90
CA PRO A 283 -9.28 -22.95 -15.36
C PRO A 283 -9.26 -22.52 -13.88
N ASP A 284 -10.32 -21.87 -13.39
CA ASP A 284 -10.43 -21.40 -12.01
C ASP A 284 -11.15 -22.43 -11.11
N GLY A 285 -11.73 -23.47 -11.72
CA GLY A 285 -12.33 -24.62 -11.04
C GLY A 285 -13.80 -24.41 -10.72
N ASP A 286 -14.45 -23.47 -11.39
CA ASP A 286 -15.87 -23.18 -11.25
C ASP A 286 -16.76 -24.35 -11.67
N GLU A 287 -17.97 -24.41 -11.11
CA GLU A 287 -18.98 -25.41 -11.50
C GLU A 287 -19.47 -25.12 -12.92
N LEU A 288 -19.50 -26.14 -13.76
CA LEU A 288 -19.90 -26.03 -15.16
C LEU A 288 -21.33 -26.51 -15.38
N THR A 289 -22.08 -25.75 -16.19
CA THR A 289 -23.41 -26.12 -16.65
C THR A 289 -23.47 -26.21 -18.17
N PHE A 290 -24.20 -27.19 -18.70
CA PHE A 290 -24.25 -27.47 -20.13
C PHE A 290 -25.65 -27.29 -20.71
N ARG A 291 -25.69 -26.93 -21.99
CA ARG A 291 -26.93 -26.82 -22.77
C ARG A 291 -26.65 -27.11 -24.24
N SER A 292 -27.62 -27.74 -24.93
CA SER A 292 -27.61 -27.85 -26.39
C SER A 292 -28.64 -26.92 -27.03
N ASP A 293 -28.32 -26.41 -28.22
CA ASP A 293 -29.25 -25.67 -29.08
C ASP A 293 -30.22 -26.59 -29.83
N HIS A 294 -30.00 -27.91 -29.81
CA HIS A 294 -30.67 -28.83 -30.71
C HIS A 294 -31.54 -29.85 -29.97
N ILE A 295 -32.85 -29.81 -30.22
CA ILE A 295 -33.87 -30.62 -29.51
C ILE A 295 -33.66 -32.14 -29.60
N MET A 296 -32.94 -32.64 -30.62
CA MET A 296 -32.66 -34.06 -30.80
C MET A 296 -31.35 -34.53 -30.14
N PHE A 297 -30.60 -33.62 -29.52
CA PHE A 297 -29.39 -33.89 -28.78
C PHE A 297 -29.56 -33.32 -27.37
N ASP A 298 -30.27 -34.06 -26.52
CA ASP A 298 -30.59 -33.62 -25.17
C ASP A 298 -29.35 -33.76 -24.27
N VAL A 299 -29.01 -32.67 -23.58
CA VAL A 299 -27.84 -32.57 -22.71
C VAL A 299 -28.32 -32.17 -21.33
N GLU A 300 -28.01 -33.01 -20.34
CA GLU A 300 -28.27 -32.69 -18.94
C GLU A 300 -27.30 -31.62 -18.43
N LYS A 301 -27.67 -30.95 -17.34
CA LYS A 301 -26.87 -29.84 -16.79
C LYS A 301 -25.45 -30.22 -16.40
N ASP A 302 -25.20 -31.49 -16.09
CA ASP A 302 -23.89 -32.06 -15.74
C ASP A 302 -23.07 -32.49 -16.97
N GLY A 303 -23.56 -32.20 -18.18
CA GLY A 303 -22.92 -32.55 -19.45
C GLY A 303 -23.10 -34.00 -19.85
N SER A 304 -23.91 -34.76 -19.13
CA SER A 304 -24.26 -36.13 -19.50
C SER A 304 -25.31 -36.15 -20.62
N VAL A 305 -25.11 -37.07 -21.55
CA VAL A 305 -26.00 -37.33 -22.68
C VAL A 305 -26.38 -38.79 -22.64
N ASP A 306 -27.66 -39.10 -22.44
CA ASP A 306 -28.16 -40.47 -22.33
C ASP A 306 -29.59 -40.59 -22.87
N PHE A 307 -29.72 -40.99 -24.12
CA PHE A 307 -31.01 -41.16 -24.77
C PHE A 307 -30.99 -42.22 -25.88
N VAL A 308 -32.15 -42.50 -26.46
CA VAL A 308 -32.28 -43.39 -27.64
C VAL A 308 -32.73 -42.53 -28.83
N PRO A 309 -31.90 -42.30 -29.86
CA PRO A 309 -32.29 -41.55 -31.04
C PRO A 309 -33.38 -42.31 -31.81
N ARG A 310 -34.27 -41.54 -32.47
CA ARG A 310 -35.44 -42.05 -33.20
C ARG A 310 -35.54 -41.55 -34.64
N ILE A 311 -34.57 -40.73 -35.06
CA ILE A 311 -34.58 -40.01 -36.32
C ILE A 311 -33.17 -40.10 -36.90
N THR A 312 -33.05 -40.76 -38.04
CA THR A 312 -31.80 -40.86 -38.80
C THR A 312 -31.52 -39.57 -39.55
N GLY A 313 -30.23 -39.23 -39.71
CA GLY A 313 -29.82 -37.99 -40.36
C GLY A 313 -28.50 -37.45 -39.85
N SER A 314 -28.08 -36.33 -40.45
CA SER A 314 -26.94 -35.53 -40.00
C SER A 314 -27.47 -34.20 -39.51
N PHE A 315 -27.08 -33.83 -38.29
CA PHE A 315 -27.49 -32.62 -37.60
C PHE A 315 -26.26 -31.84 -37.18
N ASN A 316 -26.27 -30.53 -37.39
CA ASN A 316 -25.25 -29.66 -36.79
C ASN A 316 -25.75 -29.24 -35.41
N VAL A 317 -24.98 -29.54 -34.38
CA VAL A 317 -25.35 -29.30 -32.98
C VAL A 317 -24.33 -28.37 -32.36
N THR A 318 -24.82 -27.37 -31.64
CA THR A 318 -24.01 -26.51 -30.78
C THR A 318 -24.27 -26.90 -29.34
N VAL A 319 -23.20 -27.12 -28.59
CA VAL A 319 -23.25 -27.26 -27.14
C VAL A 319 -22.52 -26.09 -26.52
N GLU A 320 -23.19 -25.42 -25.59
CA GLU A 320 -22.69 -24.33 -24.77
C GLU A 320 -22.36 -24.88 -23.38
N VAL A 321 -21.19 -24.51 -22.87
CA VAL A 321 -20.81 -24.67 -21.47
C VAL A 321 -20.76 -23.29 -20.82
N THR A 322 -21.28 -23.16 -19.60
CA THR A 322 -21.28 -21.93 -18.81
C THR A 322 -20.67 -22.20 -17.43
N ASP A 323 -19.73 -21.38 -17.00
CA ASP A 323 -19.14 -21.46 -15.66
C ASP A 323 -20.04 -20.83 -14.57
N GLY A 324 -19.58 -20.86 -13.32
CA GLY A 324 -20.29 -20.32 -12.17
C GLY A 324 -20.41 -18.78 -12.19
N SER A 325 -19.50 -18.11 -12.89
CA SER A 325 -19.43 -16.66 -13.07
C SER A 325 -20.24 -16.18 -14.28
N GLY A 326 -20.77 -17.10 -15.09
CA GLY A 326 -21.59 -16.84 -16.27
C GLY A 326 -20.82 -16.68 -17.58
N TYR A 327 -19.52 -16.97 -17.62
CA TYR A 327 -18.75 -16.97 -18.87
C TYR A 327 -18.99 -18.28 -19.61
N THR A 328 -18.93 -18.22 -20.95
CA THR A 328 -19.37 -19.32 -21.81
C THR A 328 -18.35 -19.67 -22.87
N ASP A 329 -18.30 -20.96 -23.22
CA ASP A 329 -17.62 -21.47 -24.41
C ASP A 329 -18.56 -22.42 -25.17
N GLU A 330 -18.40 -22.52 -26.48
CA GLU A 330 -19.30 -23.26 -27.36
C GLU A 330 -18.53 -24.17 -28.32
N ALA A 331 -19.04 -25.40 -28.51
CA ALA A 331 -18.53 -26.33 -29.49
C ALA A 331 -19.60 -26.73 -30.50
N ASN A 332 -19.24 -26.66 -31.78
CA ASN A 332 -20.05 -27.12 -32.90
C ASN A 332 -19.54 -28.47 -33.39
N PHE A 333 -20.44 -29.43 -33.60
CA PHE A 333 -20.10 -30.75 -34.12
C PHE A 333 -21.23 -31.36 -34.95
N GLU A 334 -20.88 -32.35 -35.78
CA GLU A 334 -21.86 -33.14 -36.52
C GLU A 334 -22.39 -34.30 -35.65
N TRP A 335 -23.70 -34.33 -35.42
CA TRP A 335 -24.41 -35.48 -34.87
C TRP A 335 -24.97 -36.33 -36.01
N LEU A 336 -24.38 -37.50 -36.25
CA LEU A 336 -24.77 -38.43 -37.30
C LEU A 336 -25.50 -39.63 -36.70
N VAL A 337 -26.78 -39.81 -37.03
CA VAL A 337 -27.57 -40.98 -36.64
C VAL A 337 -27.75 -41.91 -37.84
N LEU A 338 -27.19 -43.11 -37.74
CA LEU A 338 -27.29 -44.17 -38.73
C LEU A 338 -28.57 -45.00 -38.54
N GLU A 339 -29.00 -45.70 -39.59
CA GLU A 339 -30.12 -46.67 -39.55
C GLU A 339 -29.84 -47.91 -38.70
#